data_AF-A0A950H074-F1
#
_entry.id   AF-A0A950H074-F1
#
_cell.length_a   1.000
_cell.length_b   1.000
_cell.length_c   1.000
_cell.angle_alpha   90.00
_cell.angle_beta   90.00
_cell.angle_gamma   90.00
#
_symmetry.space_group_name_H-M   'P 1'
#
loop_
_entity.id
_entity.type
_entity.pdbx_description
1 polymer ?
#
loop_
_entity_poly.entity_id
_entity_poly.type
_entity_poly.pdbx_seq_one_letter_code
_entity_poly.pdbx_strand_id
1 'polypeptide(L)' 'HKQEAAAAVPLRLIEDTALVGPKEKIRDDLEAWRESIATTLLVAGPTPTLEMMAELVL' A
#
# COMPACT_ATOMS: atom_id res chain seq x y z
N HIS A 1 -24.86 -4.63 -1.33
CA HIS A 1 -23.95 -4.81 -2.48
C HIS A 1 -22.49 -4.37 -2.19
N LYS A 2 -22.13 -3.07 -2.18
CA LYS A 2 -20.71 -2.66 -2.01
C LYS A 2 -20.07 -3.09 -0.67
N GLN A 3 -20.80 -2.97 0.43
CA GLN A 3 -20.27 -3.35 1.76
C GLN A 3 -20.11 -4.86 1.93
N GLU A 4 -21.05 -5.66 1.41
CA GLU A 4 -20.96 -7.13 1.42
C GLU A 4 -19.78 -7.62 0.58
N ALA A 5 -19.53 -7.00 -0.57
CA ALA A 5 -18.37 -7.32 -1.41
C ALA A 5 -17.04 -6.99 -0.71
N ALA A 6 -16.96 -5.85 -0.01
CA ALA A 6 -15.77 -5.48 0.77
C ALA A 6 -15.52 -6.47 1.92
N ALA A 7 -16.57 -6.94 2.60
CA ALA A 7 -16.47 -7.92 3.68
C ALA A 7 -15.99 -9.31 3.20
N ALA A 8 -16.19 -9.63 1.92
CA ALA A 8 -15.73 -10.89 1.33
C ALA A 8 -14.23 -10.88 0.95
N VAL A 9 -13.59 -9.71 0.94
CA VAL A 9 -12.16 -9.59 0.63
C VAL A 9 -11.35 -9.80 1.91
N PRO A 10 -10.48 -10.83 1.99
CA PRO A 10 -9.62 -11.01 3.15
C PRO A 10 -8.62 -9.87 3.28
N LEU A 11 -8.37 -9.39 4.51
CA LEU A 11 -7.36 -8.36 4.78
C LEU A 11 -5.99 -8.74 4.19
N ARG A 12 -5.59 -10.00 4.36
CA ARG A 12 -4.33 -10.52 3.83
C ARG A 12 -4.21 -10.34 2.31
N LEU A 13 -5.31 -10.48 1.57
CA LEU A 13 -5.30 -10.27 0.12
C LEU A 13 -5.01 -8.80 -0.23
N ILE A 14 -5.50 -7.87 0.58
CA ILE A 14 -5.23 -6.44 0.40
C ILE A 14 -3.76 -6.17 0.69
N GLU A 15 -3.22 -6.70 1.78
CA GLU A 15 -1.81 -6.50 2.16
C GLU A 15 -0.83 -7.11 1.14
N ASP A 16 -1.19 -8.25 0.55
CA ASP A 16 -0.39 -8.89 -0.50
C ASP A 16 -0.43 -8.13 -1.84
N THR A 17 -1.41 -7.23 -2.06
CA THR A 17 -1.64 -6.57 -3.36
C THR A 17 -1.55 -5.04 -3.33
N ALA A 18 -1.56 -4.43 -2.14
CA ALA A 18 -1.55 -2.98 -1.97
C ALA A 18 -0.87 -2.56 -0.66
N LEU A 19 -0.18 -1.43 -0.72
CA LEU A 19 0.38 -0.75 0.45
C LEU A 19 -0.69 0.12 1.09
N VAL A 20 -1.34 -0.38 2.15
CA VAL A 20 -2.41 0.33 2.88
C VAL A 20 -2.19 0.21 4.39
N GLY A 21 -2.27 1.35 5.09
CA GLY A 21 -2.15 1.40 6.54
C GLY A 21 -1.40 2.64 7.06
N PRO A 22 -1.05 2.64 8.35
CA PRO A 22 -0.22 3.68 8.97
C PRO A 22 1.18 3.79 8.34
N LYS A 23 1.83 4.95 8.46
CA LYS A 23 3.15 5.25 7.85
C LYS A 23 4.21 4.20 8.20
N GLU A 24 4.23 3.75 9.45
CA GLU A 24 5.19 2.77 9.96
C GLU A 24 5.03 1.42 9.26
N LYS A 25 3.79 0.94 9.10
CA LYS A 25 3.50 -0.30 8.37
C LYS A 25 3.91 -0.18 6.90
N ILE A 26 3.59 0.94 6.26
CA ILE A 26 3.95 1.17 4.85
C ILE A 26 5.46 1.13 4.65
N ARG A 27 6.23 1.71 5.59
CA ARG A 27 7.69 1.64 5.57
C ARG A 27 8.20 0.20 5.63
N ASP A 28 7.68 -0.60 6.55
CA ASP A 28 8.12 -1.98 6.72
C ASP A 28 7.73 -2.85 5.51
N ASP A 29 6.51 -2.69 5.00
CA ASP A 29 6.03 -3.42 3.83
C ASP A 29 6.82 -3.03 2.56
N LEU A 30 7.21 -1.76 2.42
CA LEU A 30 8.00 -1.30 1.27
C LEU A 30 9.29 -2.09 1.09
N GLU A 31 9.95 -2.51 2.18
CA GLU A 31 11.17 -3.34 2.10
C GLU A 31 10.90 -4.71 1.47
N ALA A 32 9.79 -5.37 1.83
CA ALA A 32 9.39 -6.63 1.20
C ALA A 32 9.03 -6.43 -0.29
N TRP A 33 8.45 -5.29 -0.64
CA TRP A 33 8.13 -4.96 -2.03
C TRP A 33 9.36 -4.64 -2.87
N ARG A 34 10.43 -4.08 -2.29
CA ARG A 34 11.72 -3.87 -2.98
C ARG A 34 12.36 -5.18 -3.46
N GLU A 35 12.16 -6.27 -2.70
CA GLU A 35 12.62 -7.61 -3.05
C GLU A 35 11.66 -8.37 -3.98
N SER A 36 10.51 -7.77 -4.32
CA SER A 36 9.53 -8.36 -5.23
C SER A 36 9.89 -8.13 -6.70
N ILE A 37 9.15 -8.77 -7.61
CA ILE A 37 9.28 -8.55 -9.05
C ILE A 37 8.64 -7.24 -9.54
N ALA A 38 7.98 -6.48 -8.66
CA ALA A 38 7.29 -5.25 -9.04
C ALA A 38 8.31 -4.15 -9.38
N THR A 39 8.26 -3.64 -10.61
CA THR A 39 9.16 -2.58 -11.09
C THR A 39 8.55 -1.19 -11.02
N THR A 40 7.26 -1.08 -10.73
CA THR A 40 6.53 0.19 -10.71
C THR A 40 5.36 0.12 -9.72
N LEU A 41 5.23 1.15 -8.90
CA LEU A 41 4.11 1.35 -7.98
C LEU A 41 3.32 2.59 -8.37
N LEU A 42 2.00 2.47 -8.43
CA LEU A 42 1.10 3.60 -8.60
C LEU A 42 0.74 4.16 -7.23
N VAL A 43 1.09 5.41 -6.99
CA VAL A 43 0.76 6.12 -5.76
C VAL A 43 -0.37 7.10 -6.03
N ALA A 44 -1.46 7.01 -5.26
CA ALA A 44 -2.61 7.88 -5.39
C ALA A 44 -3.08 8.36 -4.02
N GLY A 45 -3.40 9.65 -3.91
CA GLY A 45 -3.87 10.26 -2.67
C GLY A 45 -3.80 11.78 -2.70
N PRO A 46 -4.24 12.45 -1.62
CA PRO A 46 -4.05 13.89 -1.46
C PRO A 46 -2.55 14.23 -1.30
N THR A 47 -2.19 15.49 -1.50
CA THR A 47 -0.79 15.97 -1.45
C THR A 47 0.02 15.47 -0.25
N PRO A 48 -0.49 15.47 1.00
CA PRO A 48 0.27 14.96 2.15
C PRO A 48 0.64 13.48 2.03
N THR A 49 -0.20 12.66 1.40
CA THR A 49 0.11 11.26 1.13
C THR A 49 1.23 11.13 0.11
N LEU A 50 1.23 11.97 -0.92
CA LEU A 50 2.27 11.97 -1.96
C LEU A 50 3.62 12.44 -1.38
N GLU A 51 3.62 13.46 -0.54
CA GLU A 51 4.82 13.95 0.17
C GLU A 51 5.39 12.86 1.09
N MET A 52 4.55 12.22 1.89
CA MET A 52 4.97 11.09 2.73
C MET A 52 5.57 9.95 1.90
N MET A 53 4.94 9.57 0.78
CA MET A 53 5.46 8.50 -0.06
C MET A 53 6.78 8.89 -0.72
N ALA A 54 6.95 10.15 -1.12
CA ALA A 54 8.23 10.66 -1.61
C ALA A 54 9.34 10.50 -0.56
N GLU A 55 9.09 10.83 0.71
CA GLU A 55 10.05 10.63 1.81
C GLU A 55 10.40 9.15 2.07
N LEU A 56 9.47 8.23 1.83
CA LEU A 56 9.67 6.80 2.12
C LEU A 56 10.45 6.08 1.00
N VAL A 57 10.40 6.58 -0.23
CA VAL A 57 11.03 5.92 -1.39
C VAL A 57 12.39 6.52 -1.78
N LEU A 58 12.72 7.73 -1.30
CA LEU A 58 14.01 8.39 -1.44
C LEU A 58 15.03 7.89 -0.41
#